data_AF-A0A7R7CF08-F1
#
_entry.id   AF-A0A7R7CF08-F1
#
_cell.length_a   1.000
_cell.length_b   1.000
_cell.length_c   1.000
_cell.angle_alpha   90.00
_cell.angle_beta   90.00
_cell.angle_gamma   90.00
#
_symmetry.space_group_name_H-M   'P 1'
#
loop_
_entity.id
_entity.type
_entity.pdbx_description
1 polymer ?
#
loop_
_entity_poly.entity_id
_entity_poly.type
_entity_poly.pdbx_seq_one_letter_code
_entity_poly.pdbx_strand_id
1 'polypeptide(L)'
;MGASAVGRNKAEALAERLQTDYPHLQIEGRPCGLYELLLTDADLLEGADLIIAATGSWAAENALNRLHVDQGRRMPVLYAWTEAHACAGHGVVIAGGGGCLQCHIGRTGAPAFKVVEWPDGGDANQEEPACGAHYQPYGPVELSYVTAMVGELALDCLLDPPSQSFSRVLVTSPSRIAKLGGRLSEAWLSAHGQVGSGVRTLDRPWPTAACVACGNARPEEVT
;
A
#
# COMPACT_ATOMS: atom_id res chain seq x y z
N MET A 1 7.84 -15.37 -7.52
CA MET A 1 7.43 -16.72 -7.98
C MET A 1 7.82 -16.88 -9.45
N GLY A 2 8.24 -18.07 -9.87
CA GLY A 2 8.64 -18.35 -11.25
C GLY A 2 7.67 -19.30 -11.95
N ALA A 3 8.04 -19.74 -13.16
CA ALA A 3 7.25 -20.67 -13.97
C ALA A 3 6.89 -21.98 -13.25
N SER A 4 7.67 -22.39 -12.23
CA SER A 4 7.45 -23.60 -11.45
C SER A 4 6.22 -23.58 -10.53
N ALA A 5 5.57 -22.42 -10.34
CA ALA A 5 4.40 -22.26 -9.49
C ALA A 5 3.10 -22.01 -10.28
N VAL A 6 3.13 -22.14 -11.60
CA VAL A 6 1.94 -21.94 -12.45
C VAL A 6 0.84 -22.95 -12.06
N GLY A 7 -0.39 -22.46 -11.89
CA GLY A 7 -1.55 -23.26 -11.50
C GLY A 7 -1.68 -23.54 -10.01
N ARG A 8 -0.71 -23.10 -9.18
CA ARG A 8 -0.77 -23.22 -7.72
C ARG A 8 -1.37 -21.95 -7.09
N ASN A 9 -1.95 -22.08 -5.89
CA ASN A 9 -2.31 -20.90 -5.11
C ASN A 9 -1.05 -20.10 -4.75
N LYS A 10 -1.10 -18.78 -4.95
CA LYS A 10 0.04 -17.88 -4.75
C LYS A 10 0.52 -17.86 -3.29
N ALA A 11 -0.40 -17.87 -2.33
CA ALA A 11 -0.06 -17.79 -0.91
C ALA A 11 0.63 -19.07 -0.44
N GLU A 12 0.08 -20.24 -0.77
CA GLU A 12 0.66 -21.55 -0.41
C GLU A 12 2.02 -21.76 -1.08
N ALA A 13 2.11 -21.53 -2.39
CA ALA A 13 3.37 -21.72 -3.12
C ALA A 13 4.48 -20.77 -2.63
N LEU A 14 4.12 -19.54 -2.24
CA LEU A 14 5.08 -18.60 -1.66
C LEU A 14 5.47 -19.02 -0.24
N ALA A 15 4.52 -19.43 0.60
CA ALA A 15 4.78 -19.87 1.96
C ALA A 15 5.72 -21.08 1.98
N GLU A 16 5.46 -22.11 1.17
CA GLU A 16 6.34 -23.28 1.06
C GLU A 16 7.77 -22.91 0.64
N ARG A 17 7.88 -22.01 -0.34
CA ARG A 17 9.17 -21.54 -0.83
C ARG A 17 9.93 -20.82 0.27
N LEU A 18 9.30 -19.85 0.93
CA LEU A 18 9.92 -19.10 2.01
C LEU A 18 10.24 -20.00 3.21
N GLN A 19 9.39 -20.97 3.53
CA GLN A 19 9.63 -21.91 4.62
C GLN A 19 10.85 -22.80 4.34
N THR A 20 11.07 -23.17 3.07
CA THR A 20 12.27 -23.88 2.62
C THR A 20 13.53 -23.01 2.76
N ASP A 21 13.43 -21.75 2.34
CA ASP A 21 14.55 -20.80 2.36
C ASP A 21 14.87 -20.32 3.80
N TYR A 22 13.87 -20.31 4.70
CA TYR A 22 13.98 -19.87 6.10
C TYR A 22 13.34 -20.88 7.08
N PRO A 23 13.96 -22.05 7.33
CA PRO A 23 13.36 -23.14 8.12
C PRO A 23 13.11 -22.82 9.61
N HIS A 24 13.70 -21.73 10.12
CA HIS A 24 13.59 -21.30 11.51
C HIS A 24 12.39 -20.36 11.75
N LEU A 25 11.72 -19.90 10.69
CA LEU A 25 10.51 -19.08 10.78
C LEU A 25 9.27 -19.97 10.72
N GLN A 26 8.13 -19.44 11.19
CA GLN A 26 6.82 -20.04 10.94
C GLN A 26 6.13 -19.25 9.83
N ILE A 27 5.86 -19.89 8.71
CA ILE A 27 5.30 -19.22 7.53
C ILE A 27 4.06 -19.99 7.07
N GLU A 28 2.91 -19.32 7.15
CA GLU A 28 1.62 -19.89 6.74
C GLU A 28 1.11 -19.19 5.49
N GLY A 29 0.66 -20.00 4.52
CA GLY A 29 -0.05 -19.52 3.32
C GLY A 29 -1.51 -19.92 3.42
N ARG A 30 -2.42 -18.94 3.34
CA ARG A 30 -3.87 -19.18 3.38
C ARG A 30 -4.47 -18.95 2.00
N PRO A 31 -5.11 -19.95 1.37
CA PRO A 31 -5.65 -19.83 0.02
C PRO A 31 -7.03 -19.15 -0.02
N CYS A 32 -7.27 -18.14 0.82
CA CYS A 32 -8.54 -17.42 0.93
C CYS A 32 -8.41 -15.93 0.62
N GLY A 33 -9.53 -15.27 0.34
CA GLY A 33 -9.57 -13.82 0.18
C GLY A 33 -9.61 -13.09 1.53
N LEU A 34 -9.18 -11.82 1.56
CA LEU A 34 -9.19 -11.04 2.81
C LEU A 34 -10.57 -10.99 3.46
N TYR A 35 -11.63 -10.77 2.69
CA TYR A 35 -13.01 -10.77 3.23
C TYR A 35 -13.38 -12.07 3.93
N GLU A 36 -13.00 -13.22 3.37
CA GLU A 36 -13.26 -14.52 3.97
C GLU A 36 -12.47 -14.68 5.27
N LEU A 37 -11.21 -14.22 5.27
CA LEU A 37 -10.36 -14.24 6.46
C LEU A 37 -10.95 -13.36 7.58
N LEU A 38 -11.41 -12.14 7.25
CA LEU A 38 -12.05 -11.23 8.22
C LEU A 38 -13.31 -11.86 8.88
N LEU A 39 -14.01 -12.76 8.17
CA LEU A 39 -15.23 -13.41 8.67
C LEU A 39 -14.95 -14.70 9.45
N THR A 40 -13.90 -15.42 9.09
CA THR A 40 -13.64 -16.78 9.61
C THR A 40 -12.57 -16.82 10.69
N ASP A 41 -11.69 -15.82 10.76
CA ASP A 41 -10.53 -15.83 11.65
C ASP A 41 -10.12 -14.40 12.05
N ALA A 42 -11.03 -13.68 12.73
CA ALA A 42 -10.77 -12.32 13.20
C ALA A 42 -9.66 -12.26 14.27
N ASP A 43 -9.56 -13.31 15.10
CA ASP A 43 -8.56 -13.42 16.18
C ASP A 43 -7.12 -13.42 15.62
N LEU A 44 -6.90 -14.00 14.44
CA LEU A 44 -5.60 -13.96 13.76
C LEU A 44 -5.12 -12.54 13.51
N LEU A 45 -6.05 -11.64 13.14
CA LEU A 45 -5.73 -10.24 12.87
C LEU A 45 -5.49 -9.47 14.15
N GLU A 46 -6.24 -9.79 15.22
CA GLU A 46 -6.05 -9.18 16.55
C GLU A 46 -4.71 -9.56 17.17
N GLY A 47 -4.18 -10.75 16.88
CA GLY A 47 -2.88 -11.22 17.37
C GLY A 47 -1.66 -10.72 16.60
N ALA A 48 -1.83 -9.97 15.51
CA ALA A 48 -0.73 -9.50 14.68
C ALA A 48 -0.09 -8.21 15.23
N ASP A 49 1.24 -8.16 15.25
CA ASP A 49 1.98 -6.93 15.61
C ASP A 49 1.96 -5.88 14.48
N LEU A 50 1.81 -6.34 13.23
CA LEU A 50 1.73 -5.51 12.03
C LEU A 50 0.95 -6.25 10.94
N ILE A 51 0.04 -5.55 10.27
CA ILE A 51 -0.63 -6.04 9.06
C ILE A 51 -0.13 -5.26 7.86
N ILE A 52 0.30 -5.95 6.80
CA ILE A 52 0.73 -5.32 5.54
C ILE A 52 -0.29 -5.63 4.43
N ALA A 53 -0.96 -4.60 3.95
CA ALA A 53 -1.93 -4.67 2.86
C ALA A 53 -1.29 -4.24 1.53
N ALA A 54 -0.92 -5.23 0.72
CA ALA A 54 -0.37 -5.05 -0.63
C ALA A 54 -1.25 -5.78 -1.67
N THR A 55 -2.57 -5.57 -1.60
CA THR A 55 -3.55 -6.38 -2.34
C THR A 55 -3.88 -5.81 -3.71
N GLY A 56 -3.75 -4.48 -3.88
CA GLY A 56 -4.21 -3.78 -5.08
C GLY A 56 -5.74 -3.80 -5.24
N SER A 57 -6.47 -4.13 -4.17
CA SER A 57 -7.93 -4.25 -4.16
C SER A 57 -8.52 -3.26 -3.18
N TRP A 58 -9.11 -2.19 -3.72
CA TRP A 58 -9.77 -1.19 -2.90
C TRP A 58 -10.85 -1.79 -2.00
N ALA A 59 -11.63 -2.76 -2.50
CA ALA A 59 -12.67 -3.40 -1.71
C ALA A 59 -12.07 -4.06 -0.46
N ALA A 60 -11.02 -4.87 -0.63
CA ALA A 60 -10.34 -5.56 0.46
C ALA A 60 -9.70 -4.55 1.45
N GLU A 61 -8.96 -3.56 0.94
CA GLU A 61 -8.27 -2.57 1.75
C GLU A 61 -9.23 -1.67 2.52
N ASN A 62 -10.35 -1.30 1.91
CA ASN A 62 -11.43 -0.56 2.57
C ASN A 62 -12.09 -1.38 3.68
N ALA A 63 -12.37 -2.66 3.44
CA ALA A 63 -12.93 -3.54 4.46
C ALA A 63 -11.99 -3.72 5.66
N LEU A 64 -10.70 -3.92 5.39
CA LEU A 64 -9.67 -3.96 6.43
C LEU A 64 -9.60 -2.65 7.20
N ASN A 65 -9.61 -1.50 6.51
CA ASN A 65 -9.60 -0.20 7.18
C ASN A 65 -10.81 -0.01 8.10
N ARG A 66 -12.00 -0.45 7.68
CA ARG A 66 -13.21 -0.35 8.50
C ARG A 66 -13.09 -1.22 9.75
N LEU A 67 -12.73 -2.49 9.60
CA LEU A 67 -12.51 -3.38 10.73
C LEU A 67 -11.46 -2.80 11.69
N HIS A 68 -10.34 -2.33 11.15
CA HIS A 68 -9.24 -1.75 11.92
C HIS A 68 -9.68 -0.51 12.71
N VAL A 69 -10.49 0.36 12.12
CA VAL A 69 -11.09 1.52 12.81
C VAL A 69 -12.09 1.07 13.88
N ASP A 70 -12.98 0.13 13.56
CA ASP A 70 -14.02 -0.38 14.46
C ASP A 70 -13.41 -1.09 15.69
N GLN A 71 -12.24 -1.70 15.55
CA GLN A 71 -11.47 -2.33 16.64
C GLN A 71 -10.58 -1.33 17.43
N GLY A 72 -10.63 -0.04 17.10
CA GLY A 72 -9.91 1.01 17.81
C GLY A 72 -8.43 1.15 17.44
N ARG A 73 -8.00 0.58 16.31
CA ARG A 73 -6.64 0.71 15.76
C ARG A 73 -5.52 0.32 16.73
N ARG A 74 -5.62 -0.89 17.29
CA ARG A 74 -4.72 -1.40 18.33
C ARG A 74 -3.30 -1.70 17.85
N MET A 75 -3.15 -2.03 16.57
CA MET A 75 -1.87 -2.31 15.90
C MET A 75 -1.78 -1.48 14.61
N PRO A 76 -0.57 -1.17 14.12
CA PRO A 76 -0.42 -0.50 12.84
C PRO A 76 -0.87 -1.39 11.67
N VAL A 77 -1.46 -0.76 10.65
CA VAL A 77 -1.68 -1.37 9.34
C VAL A 77 -0.93 -0.57 8.29
N LEU A 78 -0.02 -1.23 7.57
CA LEU A 78 0.74 -0.67 6.46
C LEU A 78 0.09 -1.01 5.13
N TYR A 79 -0.49 -0.01 4.46
CA TYR A 79 -1.01 -0.13 3.11
C TYR A 79 0.07 0.27 2.09
N ALA A 80 0.26 -0.52 1.04
CA ALA A 80 1.27 -0.25 0.03
C ALA A 80 0.73 -0.37 -1.40
N TRP A 81 1.07 0.60 -2.24
CA TRP A 81 0.74 0.57 -3.67
C TRP A 81 1.78 1.30 -4.53
N THR A 82 1.73 1.05 -5.83
CA THR A 82 2.54 1.73 -6.85
C THR A 82 1.70 2.65 -7.70
N GLU A 83 2.26 3.77 -8.14
CA GLU A 83 1.71 4.53 -9.27
C GLU A 83 2.13 3.90 -10.61
N ALA A 84 1.53 4.39 -11.70
CA ALA A 84 1.81 3.91 -13.04
C ALA A 84 3.31 3.87 -13.35
N HIS A 85 3.70 2.80 -14.05
CA HIS A 85 5.09 2.51 -14.41
C HIS A 85 6.07 2.37 -13.22
N ALA A 86 5.54 2.19 -12.00
CA ALA A 86 6.31 2.22 -10.76
C ALA A 86 7.21 3.48 -10.67
N CYS A 87 6.76 4.59 -11.26
CA CYS A 87 7.45 5.88 -11.17
C CYS A 87 7.36 6.49 -9.77
N ALA A 88 6.37 6.07 -9.00
CA ALA A 88 6.26 6.35 -7.59
C ALA A 88 5.65 5.16 -6.84
N GLY A 89 5.89 5.11 -5.54
CA GLY A 89 5.31 4.12 -4.64
C GLY A 89 4.94 4.77 -3.31
N HIS A 90 3.96 4.17 -2.65
CA HIS A 90 3.41 4.69 -1.40
C HIS A 90 3.38 3.57 -0.37
N GLY A 91 3.83 3.88 0.83
CA GLY A 91 3.56 3.11 2.04
C GLY A 91 2.83 4.00 3.03
N VAL A 92 1.61 3.64 3.43
CA VAL A 92 0.81 4.39 4.39
C VAL A 92 0.64 3.57 5.64
N VAL A 93 1.19 4.05 6.75
CA VAL A 93 0.99 3.45 8.06
C VAL A 93 -0.19 4.12 8.73
N ILE A 94 -1.22 3.32 9.04
CA ILE A 94 -2.35 3.74 9.83
C ILE A 94 -2.12 3.28 11.27
N ALA A 95 -1.98 4.22 12.19
CA ALA A 95 -1.75 3.98 13.61
C ALA A 95 -2.96 4.43 14.46
N GLY A 96 -2.82 4.35 15.78
CA GLY A 96 -3.87 4.75 16.74
C GLY A 96 -4.24 6.24 16.64
N GLY A 97 -3.27 7.12 16.38
CA GLY A 97 -3.46 8.55 16.13
C GLY A 97 -3.45 8.91 14.63
N GLY A 98 -3.99 10.07 14.27
CA GLY A 98 -4.06 10.54 12.87
C GLY A 98 -5.22 9.94 12.06
N GLY A 99 -5.19 10.15 10.75
CA GLY A 99 -6.25 9.70 9.84
C GLY A 99 -6.23 8.19 9.58
N CYS A 100 -7.37 7.64 9.19
CA CYS A 100 -7.46 6.27 8.66
C CYS A 100 -7.22 6.28 7.13
N LEU A 101 -7.21 5.12 6.47
CA LEU A 101 -6.95 5.03 5.02
C LEU A 101 -7.95 5.89 4.21
N GLN A 102 -9.24 5.80 4.54
CA GLN A 102 -10.32 6.55 3.88
C GLN A 102 -10.25 8.08 4.07
N CYS A 103 -9.35 8.62 4.91
CA CYS A 103 -9.19 10.07 5.01
C CYS A 103 -8.62 10.68 3.72
N HIS A 104 -7.78 9.95 2.99
CA HIS A 104 -7.13 10.46 1.77
C HIS A 104 -7.24 9.50 0.58
N ILE A 105 -8.13 8.52 0.67
CA ILE A 105 -8.52 7.69 -0.47
C ILE A 105 -10.02 7.87 -0.73
N GLY A 106 -10.36 8.28 -1.95
CA GLY A 106 -11.72 8.55 -2.38
C GLY A 106 -12.60 7.30 -2.46
N ARG A 107 -13.90 7.49 -2.65
CA ARG A 107 -14.90 6.41 -2.67
C ARG A 107 -14.61 5.31 -3.70
N THR A 108 -13.93 5.66 -4.78
CA THR A 108 -13.56 4.76 -5.88
C THR A 108 -12.18 4.10 -5.69
N GLY A 109 -11.52 4.32 -4.55
CA GLY A 109 -10.15 3.85 -4.32
C GLY A 109 -9.07 4.76 -4.89
N ALA A 110 -9.44 5.90 -5.48
CA ALA A 110 -8.48 6.87 -6.00
C ALA A 110 -7.77 7.63 -4.85
N PRO A 111 -6.44 7.60 -4.75
CA PRO A 111 -5.71 8.40 -3.77
C PRO A 111 -5.86 9.91 -4.05
N ALA A 112 -6.02 10.70 -2.99
CA ALA A 112 -6.10 12.16 -3.09
C ALA A 112 -4.76 12.80 -3.46
N PHE A 113 -3.66 12.09 -3.20
CA PHE A 113 -2.31 12.52 -3.54
C PHE A 113 -1.70 11.56 -4.56
N LYS A 114 -1.30 12.09 -5.71
CA LYS A 114 -0.48 11.41 -6.71
C LYS A 114 0.81 12.20 -6.91
N VAL A 115 1.90 11.49 -7.10
CA VAL A 115 3.22 12.04 -7.38
C VAL A 115 3.35 12.41 -8.85
N VAL A 116 2.84 11.55 -9.73
CA VAL A 116 2.97 11.69 -11.17
C VAL A 116 1.60 11.91 -11.80
N GLU A 117 1.54 12.84 -12.74
CA GLU A 117 0.40 13.02 -13.64
C GLU A 117 0.79 12.68 -15.08
N TRP A 118 -0.21 12.23 -15.83
CA TRP A 118 -0.05 11.70 -17.19
C TRP A 118 -0.96 12.49 -18.13
N PRO A 119 -0.48 13.62 -18.68
CA PRO A 119 -1.31 14.53 -19.48
C PRO A 119 -1.96 13.86 -20.69
N ASP A 120 -1.27 12.88 -21.27
CA ASP A 120 -1.71 12.15 -22.46
C ASP A 120 -2.37 10.80 -22.13
N GLY A 121 -2.74 10.56 -20.87
CA GLY A 121 -3.39 9.32 -20.44
C GLY A 121 -2.44 8.11 -20.34
N GLY A 122 -1.14 8.35 -20.16
CA GLY A 122 -0.12 7.31 -20.01
C GLY A 122 -0.29 6.39 -18.80
N ASP A 123 -1.16 6.72 -17.84
CA ASP A 123 -1.54 5.82 -16.73
C ASP A 123 -2.64 4.82 -17.09
N ALA A 124 -3.18 4.85 -18.31
CA ALA A 124 -4.15 3.85 -18.74
C ALA A 124 -3.54 2.45 -18.70
N ASN A 125 -4.31 1.48 -18.17
CA ASN A 125 -3.95 0.08 -18.29
C ASN A 125 -3.84 -0.27 -19.77
N GLN A 126 -2.72 -0.88 -20.15
CA GLN A 126 -2.53 -1.44 -21.47
C GLN A 126 -3.10 -2.85 -21.52
N GLU A 127 -3.67 -3.19 -22.66
CA GLU A 127 -4.14 -4.53 -22.97
C GLU A 127 -3.23 -5.16 -24.00
N GLU A 128 -2.75 -6.36 -23.72
CA GLU A 128 -2.22 -7.22 -24.77
C GLU A 128 -3.38 -7.83 -25.57
N PRO A 129 -3.44 -7.62 -26.90
CA PRO A 129 -4.46 -8.24 -27.73
C PRO A 129 -4.46 -9.76 -27.50
N ALA A 130 -5.65 -10.32 -27.23
CA ALA A 130 -5.93 -11.75 -27.06
C ALA A 130 -5.65 -12.42 -25.70
N CYS A 131 -5.12 -11.74 -24.68
CA CYS A 131 -4.96 -12.36 -23.34
C CYS A 131 -5.78 -11.70 -22.21
N GLY A 132 -6.40 -10.54 -22.46
CA GLY A 132 -7.25 -9.84 -21.48
C GLY A 132 -6.48 -9.36 -20.24
N ALA A 133 -5.15 -9.39 -20.26
CA ALA A 133 -4.33 -8.86 -19.19
C ALA A 133 -4.27 -7.34 -19.31
N HIS A 134 -4.78 -6.66 -18.30
CA HIS A 134 -4.63 -5.22 -18.10
C HIS A 134 -3.37 -4.98 -17.24
N TYR A 135 -2.38 -4.27 -17.75
CA TYR A 135 -1.17 -3.94 -16.99
C TYR A 135 -0.63 -2.55 -17.31
N GLN A 136 0.14 -1.98 -16.39
CA GLN A 136 0.98 -0.82 -16.64
C GLN A 136 2.42 -1.32 -16.73
N PRO A 137 3.19 -0.98 -17.78
CA PRO A 137 4.52 -1.56 -17.96
C PRO A 137 5.48 -1.00 -16.91
N TYR A 138 5.92 -1.88 -16.00
CA TYR A 138 7.06 -1.68 -15.11
C TYR A 138 7.81 -2.99 -14.91
N GLY A 139 9.13 -2.88 -14.76
CA GLY A 139 10.00 -4.03 -14.54
C GLY A 139 10.23 -4.31 -13.06
N PRO A 140 10.87 -5.44 -12.75
CA PRO A 140 11.27 -5.79 -11.38
C PRO A 140 12.27 -4.79 -10.78
N VAL A 141 13.01 -4.06 -11.61
CA VAL A 141 14.00 -3.06 -11.15
C VAL A 141 13.31 -1.83 -10.58
N GLU A 142 12.25 -1.34 -11.21
CA GLU A 142 11.52 -0.19 -10.69
C GLU A 142 10.72 -0.57 -9.44
N LEU A 143 10.10 -1.74 -9.47
CA LEU A 143 9.33 -2.26 -8.35
C LEU A 143 10.21 -2.49 -7.11
N SER A 144 11.49 -2.86 -7.30
CA SER A 144 12.38 -3.18 -6.18
C SER A 144 12.56 -2.00 -5.21
N TYR A 145 12.60 -0.76 -5.72
CA TYR A 145 12.66 0.45 -4.90
C TYR A 145 11.46 0.57 -3.97
N VAL A 146 10.25 0.32 -4.49
CA VAL A 146 9.02 0.38 -3.72
C VAL A 146 8.97 -0.75 -2.69
N THR A 147 9.31 -1.98 -3.09
CA THR A 147 9.33 -3.11 -2.15
C THR A 147 10.38 -2.93 -1.04
N ALA A 148 11.52 -2.32 -1.36
CA ALA A 148 12.55 -2.01 -0.36
C ALA A 148 12.08 -0.95 0.63
N MET A 149 11.47 0.14 0.15
CA MET A 149 10.88 1.18 1.00
C MET A 149 9.78 0.60 1.91
N VAL A 150 8.90 -0.25 1.38
CA VAL A 150 7.84 -0.89 2.18
C VAL A 150 8.43 -1.85 3.21
N GLY A 151 9.48 -2.61 2.86
CA GLY A 151 10.19 -3.48 3.79
C GLY A 151 10.87 -2.71 4.92
N GLU A 152 11.55 -1.60 4.60
CA GLU A 152 12.12 -0.69 5.61
C GLU A 152 11.04 -0.13 6.52
N LEU A 153 9.92 0.33 5.96
CA LEU A 153 8.80 0.86 6.72
C LEU A 153 8.14 -0.18 7.63
N ALA A 154 8.08 -1.44 7.20
CA ALA A 154 7.60 -2.54 8.04
C ALA A 154 8.56 -2.81 9.21
N LEU A 155 9.87 -2.77 8.97
CA LEU A 155 10.87 -2.88 10.04
C LEU A 155 10.76 -1.72 11.02
N ASP A 156 10.63 -0.49 10.53
CA ASP A 156 10.42 0.70 11.37
C ASP A 156 9.19 0.51 12.27
N CYS A 157 8.06 0.02 11.72
CA CYS A 157 6.85 -0.22 12.49
C CYS A 157 7.00 -1.32 13.56
N LEU A 158 7.79 -2.35 13.30
CA LEU A 158 8.00 -3.46 14.25
C LEU A 158 9.02 -3.09 15.34
N LEU A 159 10.02 -2.28 15.00
CA LEU A 159 11.10 -1.89 15.92
C LEU A 159 10.75 -0.67 16.76
N ASP A 160 10.01 0.30 16.19
CA ASP A 160 9.53 1.51 16.86
C ASP A 160 8.07 1.80 16.43
N PRO A 161 7.07 1.13 17.05
CA PRO A 161 5.68 1.24 16.64
C PRO A 161 5.17 2.70 16.63
N PRO A 162 4.66 3.20 15.51
CA PRO A 162 4.28 4.60 15.38
C PRO A 162 2.98 4.88 16.15
N SER A 163 2.93 6.04 16.80
CA SER A 163 1.71 6.52 17.47
C SER A 163 0.79 7.35 16.56
N GLN A 164 1.29 7.84 15.43
CA GLN A 164 0.57 8.70 14.48
C GLN A 164 0.63 8.10 13.08
N SER A 165 -0.50 8.13 12.36
CA SER A 165 -0.54 7.76 10.96
C SER A 165 0.34 8.68 10.11
N PHE A 166 1.06 8.10 9.16
CA PHE A 166 1.88 8.82 8.20
C PHE A 166 1.98 8.06 6.89
N SER A 167 2.49 8.71 5.85
CA SER A 167 2.82 8.03 4.61
C SER A 167 4.26 8.31 4.20
N ARG A 168 4.96 7.26 3.78
CA ARG A 168 6.23 7.32 3.08
C ARG A 168 5.98 7.21 1.58
N VAL A 169 6.54 8.14 0.83
CA VAL A 169 6.38 8.21 -0.63
C VAL A 169 7.74 8.13 -1.28
N LEU A 170 7.87 7.22 -2.24
CA LEU A 170 9.02 7.10 -3.11
C LEU A 170 8.67 7.66 -4.49
N VAL A 171 9.60 8.42 -5.07
CA VAL A 171 9.51 8.94 -6.43
C VAL A 171 10.80 8.65 -7.18
N THR A 172 10.68 8.25 -8.45
CA THR A 172 11.83 8.07 -9.34
C THR A 172 12.36 9.41 -9.88
N SER A 173 13.44 9.36 -10.66
CA SER A 173 14.02 10.56 -11.26
C SER A 173 13.04 11.27 -12.23
N PRO A 174 12.99 12.61 -12.26
CA PRO A 174 12.17 13.37 -13.22
C PRO A 174 12.46 13.03 -14.68
N SER A 175 13.72 12.72 -15.01
CA SER A 175 14.11 12.37 -16.38
C SER A 175 13.46 11.07 -16.85
N ARG A 176 13.26 10.10 -15.95
CA ARG A 176 12.53 8.86 -16.23
C ARG A 176 11.04 9.14 -16.41
N ILE A 177 10.44 9.92 -15.50
CA ILE A 177 9.03 10.31 -15.58
C ILE A 177 8.74 10.97 -16.93
N ALA A 178 9.57 11.94 -17.33
CA ALA A 178 9.45 12.64 -18.62
C ALA A 178 9.61 11.72 -19.83
N LYS A 179 10.56 10.75 -19.79
CA LYS A 179 10.74 9.76 -20.88
C LYS A 179 9.51 8.87 -21.11
N LEU A 180 8.69 8.68 -20.08
CA LEU A 180 7.46 7.90 -20.15
C LEU A 180 6.25 8.77 -20.50
N GLY A 181 6.42 10.08 -20.71
CA GLY A 181 5.33 11.02 -20.99
C GLY A 181 4.61 11.54 -19.74
N GLY A 182 5.13 11.24 -18.55
CA GLY A 182 4.61 11.78 -17.29
C GLY A 182 5.27 13.10 -16.90
N ARG A 183 4.69 13.78 -15.92
CA ARG A 183 5.33 14.90 -15.19
C ARG A 183 4.99 14.83 -13.71
N LEU A 184 5.80 15.48 -12.87
CA LEU A 184 5.45 15.62 -11.45
C LEU A 184 4.15 16.41 -11.33
N SER A 185 3.25 15.94 -10.47
CA SER A 185 1.95 16.57 -10.24
C SER A 185 2.11 17.94 -9.59
N GLU A 186 1.13 18.81 -9.79
CA GLU A 186 1.08 20.10 -9.08
C GLU A 186 1.06 19.92 -7.56
N ALA A 187 0.33 18.91 -7.07
CA ALA A 187 0.28 18.57 -5.65
C ALA A 187 1.66 18.21 -5.09
N TRP A 188 2.46 17.45 -5.84
CA TRP A 188 3.84 17.13 -5.47
C TRP A 188 4.71 18.39 -5.48
N LEU A 189 4.69 19.15 -6.58
CA LEU A 189 5.54 20.32 -6.76
C LEU A 189 5.28 21.39 -5.70
N SER A 190 4.01 21.60 -5.34
CA SER A 190 3.60 22.53 -4.29
C SER A 190 4.11 22.10 -2.91
N ALA A 191 4.06 20.81 -2.60
CA ALA A 191 4.46 20.29 -1.28
C ALA A 191 5.97 20.08 -1.12
N HIS A 192 6.68 19.70 -2.18
CA HIS A 192 8.04 19.16 -2.08
C HIS A 192 9.04 19.77 -3.09
N GLY A 193 8.56 20.59 -4.02
CA GLY A 193 9.36 21.18 -5.08
C GLY A 193 9.89 20.15 -6.08
N GLN A 194 11.00 20.50 -6.72
CA GLN A 194 11.67 19.65 -7.70
C GLN A 194 12.32 18.43 -7.05
N VAL A 195 12.42 17.33 -7.80
CA VAL A 195 13.18 16.14 -7.41
C VAL A 195 14.56 16.20 -8.04
N GLY A 196 15.59 15.80 -7.28
CA GLY A 196 16.96 15.71 -7.80
C GLY A 196 17.15 14.61 -8.86
N SER A 197 18.40 14.33 -9.22
CA SER A 197 18.75 13.40 -10.31
C SER A 197 18.58 11.91 -10.00
N GLY A 198 17.78 11.53 -9.00
CA GLY A 198 17.68 10.15 -8.53
C GLY A 198 16.33 9.82 -7.89
N VAL A 199 16.26 8.62 -7.31
CA VAL A 199 15.12 8.19 -6.50
C VAL A 199 15.13 8.96 -5.18
N ARG A 200 13.97 9.40 -4.71
CA ARG A 200 13.80 10.09 -3.43
C ARG A 200 12.68 9.44 -2.65
N THR A 201 12.92 9.26 -1.36
CA THR A 201 11.92 8.85 -0.39
C THR A 201 11.67 9.99 0.58
N LEU A 202 10.42 10.21 0.97
CA LEU A 202 10.06 11.21 1.99
C LEU A 202 8.85 10.75 2.80
N ASP A 203 8.82 11.18 4.06
CA ASP A 203 7.66 11.01 4.92
C ASP A 203 6.79 12.27 4.90
N ARG A 204 5.49 12.06 5.00
CA ARG A 204 4.50 13.13 5.13
C ARG A 204 3.41 12.74 6.14
N PRO A 205 2.86 13.70 6.88
CA PRO A 205 1.76 13.43 7.81
C PRO A 205 0.54 12.84 7.09
N TRP A 206 -0.21 11.99 7.81
CA TRP A 206 -1.50 11.48 7.35
C TRP A 206 -2.62 11.99 8.28
N PRO A 207 -3.01 13.28 8.13
CA PRO A 207 -3.92 13.91 9.07
C PRO A 207 -5.34 13.34 8.96
N THR A 208 -6.11 13.43 10.03
CA THR A 208 -7.54 13.13 9.98
C THR A 208 -8.24 14.07 9.01
N ALA A 209 -9.10 13.52 8.17
CA ALA A 209 -10.00 14.25 7.29
C ALA A 209 -11.44 13.80 7.53
N ALA A 210 -12.42 14.56 7.03
CA ALA A 210 -13.83 14.19 7.09
C ALA A 210 -14.11 12.95 6.23
N CYS A 211 -13.96 11.76 6.83
CA CYS A 211 -14.26 10.48 6.19
C CYS A 211 -15.30 9.70 6.99
N VAL A 212 -16.03 8.82 6.30
CA VAL A 212 -17.13 8.06 6.90
C VAL A 212 -16.68 7.01 7.92
N ALA A 213 -15.40 6.62 7.92
CA ALA A 213 -14.88 5.62 8.84
C ALA A 213 -14.49 6.21 10.20
N CYS A 214 -13.53 7.14 10.24
CA CYS A 214 -13.05 7.71 11.51
C CYS A 214 -13.55 9.13 11.80
N GLY A 215 -14.10 9.84 10.81
CA GLY A 215 -14.56 11.23 10.96
C GLY A 215 -15.87 11.41 11.72
N ASN A 216 -16.61 10.32 11.99
CA ASN A 216 -17.85 10.32 12.77
C ASN A 216 -17.72 9.59 14.12
N ALA A 217 -16.49 9.23 14.55
CA ALA A 217 -16.28 8.67 15.88
C ALA A 217 -16.59 9.75 16.92
N ARG A 218 -17.81 9.70 17.49
CA ARG A 218 -18.18 10.50 18.66
C ARG A 218 -17.19 10.18 19.78
N PRO A 219 -16.70 11.18 20.54
CA PRO A 219 -16.04 10.90 21.81
C PRO A 219 -17.05 10.16 22.70
N GLU A 220 -16.65 9.04 23.30
CA GLU A 220 -17.40 8.45 24.40
C GLU A 220 -17.52 9.51 25.51
N GLU A 221 -18.77 9.90 25.82
CA GLU A 221 -19.06 10.66 27.03
C GLU A 221 -18.78 9.76 28.22
N VAL A 222 -17.66 10.04 28.91
CA VAL A 222 -17.41 9.53 30.26
C VAL A 222 -18.41 10.21 31.18
N THR A 223 -19.47 9.49 31.56
CA THR A 223 -20.27 9.76 32.77
C THR A 223 -19.84 8.85 33.90
#